data_AF-T1BI05-F1
#
_entry.id   AF-T1BI05-F1
#
_cell.length_a   1.000
_cell.length_b   1.000
_cell.length_c   1.000
_cell.angle_alpha   90.00
_cell.angle_beta   90.00
_cell.angle_gamma   90.00
#
_symmetry.space_group_name_H-M   'P 1'
#
loop_
_entity.id
_entity.type
_entity.pdbx_description
1 polymer ?
#
loop_
_entity_poly.entity_id
_entity_poly.type
_entity_poly.pdbx_seq_one_letter_code
_entity_poly.pdbx_strand_id
1 'polypeptide(L)'
;MANTPGGGAIVLGVADDGTRIGTELDPEWLRHRIWQLTERRLTVAVRAVDLNGTRILVLTTHEAIEPIRFEGKLKWRVNDNCVEVDPTSW
;
A
#
# COMPACT_ATOMS: atom_id res chain seq x y z
N MET A 1 2.03 -5.63 2.96
CA MET A 1 1.43 -4.61 3.84
C MET A 1 0.16 -5.14 4.46
N ALA A 2 -0.96 -5.26 3.74
CA ALA A 2 -2.19 -5.82 4.33
C ALA A 2 -2.01 -7.28 4.79
N ASN A 3 -1.23 -8.07 4.06
CA ASN A 3 -0.85 -9.44 4.45
C ASN A 3 0.29 -9.51 5.48
N THR A 4 0.71 -8.39 6.08
CA THR A 4 1.77 -8.36 7.08
C THR A 4 1.15 -8.05 8.44
N PRO A 5 1.54 -8.72 9.54
CA PRO A 5 1.00 -8.44 10.86
C PRO A 5 1.06 -6.95 11.23
N GLY A 6 -0.04 -6.40 11.71
CA GLY A 6 -0.17 -4.97 12.05
C GLY A 6 -0.34 -4.02 10.85
N GLY A 7 -0.31 -4.50 9.61
CA GLY A 7 -0.53 -3.69 8.41
C GLY A 7 0.66 -2.77 8.10
N GLY A 8 0.38 -1.49 7.82
CA GLY A 8 1.40 -0.44 7.79
C GLY A 8 1.10 0.70 6.82
N ALA A 9 2.14 1.48 6.53
CA ALA A 9 2.04 2.71 5.75
C ALA A 9 2.96 2.72 4.52
N ILE A 10 2.52 3.39 3.47
CA ILE A 10 3.31 3.72 2.28
C ILE A 10 3.32 5.24 2.13
N VAL A 11 4.50 5.80 1.89
CA VAL A 11 4.67 7.21 1.53
C VAL A 11 4.90 7.28 0.03
N LEU A 12 3.87 7.66 -0.72
CA LEU A 12 3.91 7.79 -2.17
C LEU A 12 4.36 9.19 -2.57
N GLY A 13 5.31 9.26 -3.50
CA GLY A 13 5.97 10.51 -3.90
C GLY A 13 7.33 10.72 -3.21
N VAL A 14 7.84 9.70 -2.52
CA VAL A 14 9.21 9.67 -1.98
C VAL A 14 9.92 8.45 -2.57
N ALA A 15 11.13 8.65 -3.07
CA ALA A 15 11.99 7.58 -3.56
C ALA A 15 12.58 6.75 -2.41
N ASP A 16 13.11 5.57 -2.71
CA ASP A 16 13.68 4.67 -1.70
C ASP A 16 14.89 5.28 -0.96
N ASP A 17 15.60 6.22 -1.60
CA ASP A 17 16.70 6.98 -0.99
C ASP A 17 16.24 8.19 -0.17
N GLY A 18 14.92 8.42 -0.05
CA GLY A 18 14.32 9.54 0.65
C GLY A 18 14.16 10.81 -0.19
N THR A 19 14.57 10.81 -1.46
CA THR A 19 14.37 11.94 -2.37
C THR A 19 12.88 12.21 -2.59
N ARG A 20 12.47 13.47 -2.46
CA ARG A 20 11.07 13.89 -2.61
C ARG A 20 10.78 14.16 -4.08
N ILE A 21 9.95 13.31 -4.69
CA ILE A 21 9.54 13.42 -6.09
C ILE A 21 8.17 14.13 -6.19
N GLY A 22 7.29 13.85 -5.23
CA GLY A 22 5.90 14.29 -5.24
C GLY A 22 4.99 13.41 -6.10
N THR A 23 3.69 13.72 -6.10
CA THR A 23 2.70 13.05 -6.93
C THR A 23 1.46 13.91 -7.14
N GLU A 24 0.89 13.84 -8.34
CA GLU A 24 -0.38 14.47 -8.72
C GLU A 24 -1.56 13.47 -8.71
N LEU A 25 -1.35 12.25 -8.22
CA LEU A 25 -2.43 11.27 -8.11
C LEU A 25 -3.55 11.79 -7.20
N ASP A 26 -4.78 11.56 -7.64
CA ASP A 26 -5.96 11.86 -6.85
C ASP A 26 -6.15 10.79 -5.74
N PRO A 27 -6.32 11.17 -4.47
CA PRO A 27 -6.43 10.22 -3.36
C PRO A 27 -7.64 9.30 -3.46
N GLU A 28 -8.79 9.82 -3.91
CA GLU A 28 -10.03 9.06 -4.00
C GLU A 28 -10.00 8.09 -5.19
N TRP A 29 -9.47 8.54 -6.32
CA TRP A 29 -9.20 7.68 -7.46
C TRP A 29 -8.27 6.54 -7.09
N LEU A 30 -7.15 6.83 -6.40
CA LEU A 30 -6.17 5.81 -6.00
C LEU A 30 -6.79 4.80 -5.02
N ARG A 31 -7.56 5.29 -4.05
CA ARG A 31 -8.32 4.45 -3.11
C ARG A 31 -9.25 3.48 -3.85
N HIS A 32 -10.07 4.01 -4.75
CA HIS A 32 -11.01 3.21 -5.52
C HIS A 32 -10.30 2.23 -6.44
N ARG A 33 -9.19 2.63 -7.07
CA ARG A 33 -8.40 1.76 -7.94
C ARG A 33 -7.79 0.59 -7.19
N ILE A 34 -7.22 0.82 -6.00
CA ILE A 34 -6.69 -0.26 -5.15
C ILE A 34 -7.81 -1.23 -4.75
N TRP A 35 -8.97 -0.71 -4.36
CA TRP A 35 -10.13 -1.54 -4.02
C TRP A 35 -10.57 -2.43 -5.20
N GLN A 36 -10.60 -1.90 -6.42
CA GLN A 36 -10.89 -2.70 -7.61
C GLN A 36 -9.85 -3.80 -7.87
N LEU A 37 -8.56 -3.46 -7.78
CA LEU A 37 -7.45 -4.37 -8.06
C LEU A 37 -7.31 -5.50 -7.02
N THR A 38 -7.81 -5.27 -5.82
CA THR A 38 -7.80 -6.25 -4.72
C THR A 38 -9.11 -7.03 -4.62
N GLU A 39 -9.84 -7.12 -5.74
CA GLU A 39 -11.13 -7.81 -5.82
C GLU A 39 -12.13 -7.35 -4.75
N ARG A 40 -12.09 -6.05 -4.43
CA ARG A 40 -12.97 -5.39 -3.46
C ARG A 40 -12.74 -5.81 -2.00
N ARG A 41 -11.64 -6.50 -1.71
CA ARG A 41 -11.33 -7.03 -0.36
C ARG A 41 -10.44 -6.12 0.48
N LEU A 42 -9.84 -5.09 -0.12
CA LEU A 42 -8.98 -4.16 0.60
C LEU A 42 -9.47 -2.72 0.46
N THR A 43 -9.63 -2.05 1.59
CA THR A 43 -9.86 -0.60 1.63
C THR A 43 -8.66 0.06 2.32
N VAL A 44 -8.02 0.98 1.61
CA VAL A 44 -6.84 1.70 2.09
C VAL A 44 -7.24 3.14 2.44
N ALA A 45 -6.73 3.65 3.55
CA ALA A 45 -6.85 5.06 3.88
C ALA A 45 -5.74 5.85 3.15
N VAL A 46 -6.12 6.68 2.18
CA VAL A 46 -5.24 7.56 1.42
C VAL A 46 -5.47 9.00 1.85
N ARG A 47 -4.40 9.72 2.22
CA ARG A 47 -4.43 11.16 2.54
C ARG A 47 -3.33 11.90 1.79
N ALA A 48 -3.64 13.08 1.26
CA ALA A 48 -2.64 13.99 0.73
C ALA A 48 -1.96 14.77 1.87
N VAL A 49 -0.67 15.02 1.74
CA VAL A 49 0.14 15.76 2.71
C VAL A 49 1.12 16.66 1.95
N ASP A 50 1.32 17.86 2.45
CA ASP A 50 2.43 18.71 2.02
C ASP A 50 3.67 18.41 2.88
N LEU A 51 4.79 18.08 2.22
CA LEU A 51 6.07 17.85 2.85
C LEU A 51 7.07 18.90 2.36
N ASN A 52 7.02 20.08 2.98
CA ASN A 52 7.82 21.26 2.64
C ASN A 52 7.63 21.69 1.17
N GLY A 53 6.38 21.86 0.73
CA GLY A 53 6.04 22.26 -0.63
C GLY A 53 6.02 21.12 -1.65
N THR A 54 6.30 19.88 -1.23
CA THR A 54 6.13 18.69 -2.09
C THR A 54 4.88 17.92 -1.68
N ARG A 55 3.91 17.83 -2.59
CA ARG A 55 2.69 17.03 -2.39
C ARG A 55 3.00 15.54 -2.45
N ILE A 56 2.69 14.83 -1.37
CA ILE A 56 2.83 13.37 -1.26
C ILE A 56 1.49 12.75 -0.85
N LEU A 57 1.34 11.44 -1.04
CA LEU A 57 0.21 10.69 -0.47
C LEU A 57 0.72 9.72 0.60
N VAL A 58 0.04 9.69 1.75
CA VAL A 58 0.26 8.68 2.78
C VAL A 58 -0.89 7.68 2.70
N LEU A 59 -0.54 6.44 2.37
CA LEU A 59 -1.46 5.31 2.33
C LEU A 59 -1.27 4.50 3.60
N THR A 60 -2.36 4.18 4.29
CA THR A 60 -2.35 3.35 5.49
C THR A 60 -3.34 2.21 5.34
N THR A 61 -2.91 1.01 5.72
CA THR A 61 -3.75 -0.18 5.74
C THR A 61 -3.56 -0.90 7.06
N HIS A 62 -4.64 -1.49 7.55
CA HIS A 62 -4.56 -2.48 8.61
C HIS A 62 -4.17 -3.84 8.03
N GLU A 63 -3.85 -4.76 8.93
CA GLU A 63 -3.75 -6.18 8.63
C GLU A 63 -5.11 -6.68 8.09
N ALA A 64 -5.05 -7.46 7.02
CA ALA A 64 -6.22 -8.10 6.44
C ALA A 64 -6.61 -9.33 7.26
N ILE A 65 -7.91 -9.58 7.41
CA ILE A 65 -8.43 -10.78 8.10
C ILE A 65 -8.20 -12.03 7.23
N GLU A 66 -8.21 -11.86 5.92
CA GLU A 66 -7.96 -12.93 4.94
C GLU A 66 -6.81 -12.54 3.99
N PRO A 67 -6.06 -13.52 3.46
CA PRO A 67 -5.00 -13.27 2.50
C PRO A 67 -5.49 -12.52 1.25
N ILE A 68 -4.90 -11.34 1.01
CA ILE A 68 -5.18 -10.52 -0.18
C ILE A 68 -4.24 -10.95 -1.30
N ARG A 69 -4.83 -11.41 -2.40
CA ARG A 69 -4.10 -11.78 -3.63
C ARG A 69 -4.13 -10.65 -4.62
N PHE A 70 -3.05 -10.53 -5.38
CA PHE A 70 -2.97 -9.67 -6.55
C PHE A 70 -2.33 -10.47 -7.68
N GLU A 71 -3.00 -10.53 -8.83
CA GLU A 71 -2.60 -11.38 -9.97
C GLU A 71 -2.35 -12.85 -9.57
N GLY A 72 -3.21 -13.39 -8.71
CA GLY A 72 -3.13 -14.77 -8.19
C GLY A 72 -2.07 -15.00 -7.10
N LYS A 73 -1.14 -14.06 -6.91
CA LYS A 73 -0.01 -14.19 -5.97
C LYS A 73 -0.36 -13.67 -4.60
N LEU A 74 0.06 -14.41 -3.58
CA LEU A 74 0.02 -13.98 -2.19
C LEU A 74 1.41 -13.48 -1.80
N LYS A 75 1.53 -12.19 -1.50
CA LYS A 75 2.79 -11.58 -1.06
C LYS A 75 2.64 -10.84 0.25
N TRP A 76 3.67 -10.88 1.09
CA TRP A 76 3.77 -10.04 2.28
C TRP A 76 5.09 -9.28 2.30
N ARG A 77 5.20 -8.24 3.14
CA ARG A 77 6.42 -7.46 3.26
C ARG A 77 7.37 -8.12 4.27
N VAL A 78 8.62 -8.30 3.85
CA VAL A 78 9.75 -8.67 4.70
C VAL A 78 10.83 -7.60 4.48
N ASN A 79 11.13 -6.84 5.53
CA ASN A 79 12.01 -5.65 5.47
C ASN A 79 11.56 -4.63 4.42
N ASP A 80 12.35 -4.42 3.38
CA ASP A 80 12.14 -3.50 2.27
C ASP A 80 11.46 -4.16 1.05
N ASN A 81 11.34 -5.49 1.05
CA ASN A 81 10.88 -6.28 -0.09
C ASN A 81 9.50 -6.92 0.15
N CYS A 82 8.77 -7.22 -0.93
CA CYS A 82 7.54 -8.01 -0.86
C CYS A 82 7.76 -9.38 -1.52
N VAL A 83 7.74 -10.44 -0.72
CA VAL A 83 8.03 -11.82 -1.14
C VAL A 83 6.75 -12.64 -1.23
N GLU A 84 6.73 -13.61 -2.14
CA GLU A 84 5.63 -14.56 -2.28
C GLU A 84 5.66 -15.58 -1.14
N VAL A 85 4.49 -15.93 -0.62
CA VAL A 85 4.35 -16.85 0.52
C VAL A 85 3.25 -17.87 0.27
N ASP A 86 3.44 -19.05 0.88
CA ASP A 86 2.42 -20.10 0.85
C ASP A 86 1.25 -19.71 1.79
N PRO A 87 0.00 -19.92 1.39
CA PRO A 87 -1.17 -19.60 2.22
C PRO A 87 -1.22 -20.30 3.57
N THR A 88 -0.54 -21.44 3.72
CA THR A 88 -0.44 -22.18 4.99
C THR A 88 0.60 -21.59 5.94
N SER A 89 1.47 -20.72 5.44
CA SER A 89 2.52 -20.03 6.19
C SER A 89 2.17 -18.57 6.52
N TRP A 90 1.01 -18.10 6.02
CA TRP A 90 0.48 -16.78 6.30
C TRP A 90 -0.26 -16.73 7.63
#